data_AF-A0A7I7SB76-F1
#
_entry.id   AF-A0A7I7SB76-F1
#
_cell.length_a   1.000
_cell.length_b   1.000
_cell.length_c   1.000
_cell.angle_alpha   90.00
_cell.angle_beta   90.00
_cell.angle_gamma   90.00
#
_symmetry.space_group_name_H-M   'P 1'
#
loop_
_entity.id
_entity.type
_entity.pdbx_description
1 polymer ?
#
loop_
_entity_poly.entity_id
_entity_poly.type
_entity_poly.pdbx_seq_one_letter_code
_entity_poly.pdbx_strand_id
1 'polypeptide(L)' 'MEVTRVSRITGVTHTLDLPITEEQMRAYERGALIQQAMPDLAPGLREFIATGITPQEWDQFVGAED' A
#
# COMPACT_ATOMS: atom_id res chain seq x y z
N MET A 1 -9.12 6.69 -5.79
CA MET A 1 -8.86 7.50 -4.58
C MET A 1 -7.37 7.76 -4.51
N GLU A 2 -6.97 9.03 -4.41
CA GLU A 2 -5.56 9.38 -4.22
C GLU A 2 -5.11 9.07 -2.79
N VAL A 3 -4.09 8.23 -2.65
CA VAL A 3 -3.47 7.87 -1.38
C VAL A 3 -1.99 8.26 -1.40
N THR A 4 -1.62 9.14 -0.47
CA THR A 4 -0.24 9.58 -0.27
C THR A 4 0.41 8.84 0.88
N ARG A 5 1.61 8.30 0.67
CA ARG A 5 2.43 7.62 1.69
C ARG A 5 3.90 7.98 1.53
N VAL A 6 4.63 7.90 2.64
CA VAL A 6 6.08 7.95 2.66
C VAL A 6 6.60 6.53 2.73
N SER A 7 7.43 6.14 1.75
CA SER A 7 8.06 4.83 1.72
C SER A 7 8.95 4.64 2.93
N ARG A 8 8.72 3.56 3.68
CA ARG A 8 9.56 3.22 4.86
C ARG A 8 10.97 2.78 4.49
N ILE A 9 11.24 2.42 3.23
CA ILE A 9 12.57 2.00 2.76
C ILE A 9 13.35 3.19 2.23
N THR A 10 12.75 4.00 1.35
CA THR A 10 13.48 5.08 0.65
C THR A 10 13.26 6.46 1.26
N GLY A 11 12.22 6.63 2.08
CA GLY A 11 11.77 7.94 2.57
C GLY A 11 11.10 8.82 1.51
N VAL A 12 10.92 8.32 0.29
CA VAL A 12 10.27 9.06 -0.81
C VAL A 12 8.75 9.10 -0.59
N THR A 13 8.16 10.27 -0.83
CA THR A 13 6.70 10.44 -0.85
C THR A 13 6.14 10.05 -2.20
N HIS A 14 5.17 9.13 -2.19
CA HIS A 14 4.45 8.69 -3.38
C HIS A 14 2.95 8.95 -3.19
N THR A 15 2.28 9.26 -4.30
CA THR A 15 0.82 9.36 -4.38
C THR A 15 0.34 8.43 -5.48
N LEU A 16 -0.55 7.49 -5.14
CA LEU A 16 -1.17 6.57 -6.11
C LEU A 16 -2.68 6.77 -6.13
N ASP A 17 -3.28 6.68 -7.32
CA ASP A 17 -4.73 6.57 -7.48
C ASP A 17 -5.14 5.09 -7.41
N LEU A 18 -5.86 4.73 -6.35
CA LEU A 18 -6.21 3.36 -6.03
C LEU A 18 -7.73 3.11 -6.17
N PRO A 19 -8.15 1.93 -6.66
CA PRO A 19 -9.56 1.56 -6.82
C PRO A 19 -10.17 1.11 -5.48
N ILE A 20 -10.14 1.99 -4.49
CA ILE A 20 -10.68 1.76 -3.14
C ILE A 20 -11.65 2.86 -2.73
N THR A 21 -12.49 2.58 -1.73
CA THR A 21 -13.44 3.52 -1.14
C THR A 21 -12.93 4.09 0.19
N GLU A 22 -13.53 5.20 0.63
CA GLU A 22 -13.26 5.77 1.96
C GLU A 22 -13.60 4.79 3.09
N GLU A 23 -14.64 3.98 2.91
CA GLU A 23 -15.07 3.03 3.93
C GLU A 23 -14.01 1.93 4.15
N GLN A 24 -13.38 1.47 3.07
CA GLN A 24 -12.28 0.50 3.14
C GLN A 24 -11.07 1.10 3.88
N MET A 25 -10.71 2.34 3.57
CA MET A 25 -9.65 3.06 4.29
C MET A 25 -9.97 3.20 5.78
N ARG A 26 -11.19 3.66 6.12
CA ARG A 26 -11.63 3.78 7.51
C ARG A 26 -11.67 2.44 8.24
N ALA A 27 -12.04 1.35 7.56
CA ALA A 27 -12.01 0.01 8.16
C ALA A 27 -10.59 -0.39 8.55
N TYR A 28 -9.62 -0.15 7.66
CA TYR A 28 -8.20 -0.38 7.94
C TYR A 28 -7.70 0.50 9.10
N GLU A 29 -8.04 1.79 9.11
CA GLU A 29 -7.69 2.73 10.19
C GLU A 29 -8.29 2.35 11.55
N ARG A 30 -9.46 1.66 11.55
CA ARG A 30 -10.08 1.09 12.75
C ARG A 30 -9.46 -0.23 13.21
N GLY A 31 -8.42 -0.72 12.52
CA GLY A 31 -7.65 -1.91 12.89
C GLY A 31 -8.07 -3.20 12.20
N ALA A 32 -8.92 -3.14 11.16
CA ALA A 32 -9.14 -4.31 10.32
C ALA A 32 -7.84 -4.71 9.62
N LEU A 33 -7.64 -6.01 9.37
CA LEU A 33 -6.51 -6.46 8.56
C LEU A 33 -6.68 -5.92 7.12
N ILE A 34 -5.59 -5.51 6.48
CA ILE A 34 -5.68 -4.85 5.17
C ILE A 34 -6.26 -5.76 4.08
N GLN A 35 -6.03 -7.07 4.16
CA GLN A 35 -6.66 -8.07 3.28
C GLN A 35 -8.16 -8.23 3.53
N GLN A 36 -8.66 -7.86 4.70
CA GLN A 36 -10.10 -7.85 5.01
C GLN A 36 -10.74 -6.52 4.60
N ALA A 37 -10.03 -5.42 4.81
CA ALA A 37 -10.51 -4.09 4.43
C ALA A 37 -10.53 -3.90 2.90
N MET A 38 -9.54 -4.46 2.19
CA MET A 38 -9.32 -4.25 0.75
C MET A 38 -9.00 -5.59 0.05
N PRO A 39 -9.93 -6.57 0.06
CA PRO A 39 -9.67 -7.92 -0.40
C PRO A 39 -9.33 -8.00 -1.90
N ASP A 40 -9.94 -7.14 -2.71
CA ASP A 40 -9.78 -7.13 -4.17
C ASP A 40 -8.53 -6.36 -4.63
N LEU A 41 -7.85 -5.67 -3.71
CA LEU A 41 -6.67 -4.91 -4.04
C LEU A 41 -5.45 -5.83 -4.17
N ALA A 42 -4.67 -5.63 -5.24
CA ALA A 42 -3.46 -6.41 -5.51
C ALA A 42 -2.49 -6.36 -4.31
N PRO A 43 -1.75 -7.44 -4.02
CA PRO A 43 -0.88 -7.53 -2.84
C PRO A 43 0.10 -6.35 -2.71
N GLY A 44 0.79 -5.96 -3.79
CA GLY A 44 1.73 -4.83 -3.77
C GLY A 44 1.07 -3.47 -3.51
N LEU A 45 -0.20 -3.30 -3.90
CA LEU A 45 -0.95 -2.07 -3.61
C LEU A 45 -1.47 -2.05 -2.16
N ARG A 46 -1.78 -3.20 -1.57
CA ARG A 46 -2.02 -3.30 -0.12
C ARG A 46 -0.75 -2.98 0.66
N GLU A 47 0.40 -3.49 0.22
CA GLU A 47 1.70 -3.16 0.81
C GLU A 47 1.95 -1.65 0.78
N PHE A 48 1.74 -1.00 -0.38
CA PHE A 48 1.85 0.45 -0.50
C PHE A 48 1.01 1.20 0.54
N ILE A 49 -0.24 0.81 0.76
CA ILE A 49 -1.11 1.46 1.75
C ILE A 49 -0.56 1.29 3.18
N ALA A 50 0.00 0.11 3.50
CA ALA A 50 0.50 -0.25 4.82
C ALA A 50 1.87 0.37 5.15
N THR A 51 2.77 0.45 4.17
CA THR A 51 4.19 0.79 4.40
C THR A 51 4.71 1.93 3.53
N GLY A 52 3.94 2.38 2.54
CA GLY A 52 4.34 3.37 1.57
C GLY A 52 5.30 2.87 0.50
N ILE A 53 5.67 1.59 0.53
CA ILE A 53 6.58 0.98 -0.45
C ILE A 53 5.77 0.70 -1.72
N THR A 54 6.19 1.27 -2.84
CA THR A 54 5.54 0.98 -4.14
C THR A 54 5.95 -0.40 -4.67
N PRO A 55 5.18 -1.03 -5.58
CA PRO A 55 5.60 -2.26 -6.23
C PRO A 55 6.99 -2.14 -6.90
N GLN A 56 7.29 -0.99 -7.50
CA GLN A 56 8.58 -0.71 -8.12
C GLN A 56 9.71 -0.64 -7.10
N GLU A 57 9.49 -0.01 -5.95
CA GLU A 57 10.47 0.00 -4.86
C GLU A 57 10.66 -1.39 -4.26
N TRP A 58 9.60 -2.19 -4.17
CA TRP A 58 9.70 -3.57 -3.71
C TRP A 58 10.62 -4.39 -4.63
N ASP A 59 10.37 -4.35 -5.94
CA ASP A 59 11.18 -5.04 -6.94
C ASP A 59 12.64 -4.57 -6.92
N GLN A 60 12.87 -3.27 -6.64
CA GLN A 60 14.21 -2.69 -6.64
C GLN A 60 15.03 -2.96 -5.36
N PHE A 61 14.39 -2.95 -4.19
CA PHE A 61 15.09 -2.94 -2.89
C PHE A 61 14.85 -4.20 -2.04
N VAL A 62 13.81 -4.96 -2.33
CA VAL A 62 13.45 -6.19 -1.60
C VAL A 62 13.56 -7.42 -2.53
N GLY A 63 13.28 -7.24 -3.81
CA GLY A 63 13.32 -8.27 -4.85
C GLY A 63 14.74 -8.61 -5.34
N ALA A 64 15.48 -9.35 -4.53
CA ALA A 64 16.54 -10.25 -5.00
C ALA A 64 16.68 -11.42 -4.02
N GLU A 65 15.79 -12.41 -4.14
CA GLU A 65 16.00 -13.74 -3.57
C GLU A 65 15.92 -14.73 -4.75
N ASP A 66 17.06 -15.36 -5.09
CA ASP A 66 17.16 -16.53 -5.99
C ASP A 66 16.49 -17.76 -5.38
#